data_AF-A0A1Q2CGD3-F1
#
_entry.id   AF-A0A1Q2CGD3-F1
#
_cell.length_a   1.000
_cell.length_b   1.000
_cell.length_c   1.000
_cell.angle_alpha   90.00
_cell.angle_beta   90.00
_cell.angle_gamma   90.00
#
_symmetry.space_group_name_H-M   'P 1'
#
loop_
_entity.id
_entity.type
_entity.pdbx_description
1 polymer ?
#
loop_
_entity_poly.entity_id
_entity_poly.type
_entity_poly.pdbx_seq_one_letter_code
_entity_poly.pdbx_strand_id
1 'polypeptide(L)'
;MFGIDAADLVLILVLAVVLFGPERLPEYSRKLARIFVYLRGIANNAKGTLREELGPEYADLELKDLHPKAFVAKHMREEIATIEETQRELREAAESLKLASKEVEGATKSSMTDAKTALKQDELPSPAAEEELALAAPSHSPYDPEAT
;
A
#
# COMPACT_ATOMS: atom_id res chain seq x y z
N MET A 1 8.74 -12.90 32.59
CA MET A 1 8.97 -11.46 32.82
C MET A 1 7.91 -10.83 33.74
N PHE A 2 7.30 -11.58 34.66
CA PHE A 2 6.53 -11.04 35.78
C PHE A 2 6.78 -11.97 36.97
N GLY A 3 7.83 -11.69 37.75
CA GLY A 3 8.14 -12.43 38.98
C GLY A 3 7.24 -11.93 40.11
N ILE A 4 5.95 -12.24 40.04
CA ILE A 4 4.94 -11.86 41.05
C ILE A 4 4.65 -13.10 41.89
N ASP A 5 4.97 -13.01 43.18
CA ASP A 5 4.63 -14.06 44.13
C ASP A 5 3.20 -13.88 44.65
N ALA A 6 2.66 -14.92 45.31
CA ALA A 6 1.30 -14.86 45.87
C ALA A 6 1.12 -13.69 46.85
N ALA A 7 2.16 -13.32 47.59
CA ALA A 7 2.16 -12.17 48.49
C ALA A 7 2.04 -10.83 47.73
N ASP A 8 2.75 -10.68 46.61
CA ASP A 8 2.69 -9.48 45.77
C ASP A 8 1.30 -9.31 45.14
N LEU A 9 0.66 -10.41 44.74
CA LEU A 9 -0.71 -10.38 44.24
C LEU A 9 -1.68 -9.82 45.28
N VAL A 10 -1.55 -10.25 46.54
CA VAL A 10 -2.37 -9.74 47.65
C VAL A 10 -2.09 -8.25 47.87
N LEU A 11 -0.82 -7.83 47.84
CA LEU A 11 -0.44 -6.42 47.98
C LEU A 11 -1.10 -5.55 46.88
N ILE A 12 -1.05 -5.99 45.62
CA ILE A 12 -1.69 -5.30 44.50
C ILE A 12 -3.21 -5.23 44.67
N LEU A 13 -3.83 -6.30 45.16
CA LEU A 13 -5.28 -6.32 45.40
C LEU A 13 -5.67 -5.33 46.50
N VAL A 14 -4.93 -5.29 47.60
CA VAL A 14 -5.15 -4.31 48.67
C VAL A 14 -4.95 -2.89 48.14
N LEU A 15 -3.90 -2.65 47.36
CA LEU A 15 -3.64 -1.33 46.76
C LEU A 15 -4.78 -0.91 45.82
N ALA A 16 -5.28 -1.82 45.00
CA ALA A 16 -6.43 -1.56 44.13
C ALA A 16 -7.69 -1.22 44.95
N VAL A 17 -7.94 -1.94 46.04
CA VAL A 17 -9.07 -1.65 46.94
C VAL A 17 -8.93 -0.28 47.59
N VAL A 18 -7.73 0.14 47.99
CA VAL A 18 -7.48 1.45 48.59
C VAL A 18 -7.63 2.59 47.57
N LEU A 19 -7.09 2.43 46.36
CA LEU A 19 -7.15 3.45 45.32
C LEU A 19 -8.57 3.65 44.78
N PHE A 20 -9.27 2.56 44.49
CA PHE A 20 -10.57 2.61 43.82
C PHE A 20 -11.76 2.49 44.78
N GLY A 21 -11.54 1.89 45.95
CA GLY A 21 -12.59 1.53 46.91
C GLY A 21 -13.12 0.10 46.70
N PRO A 22 -13.48 -0.61 47.79
CA PRO A 22 -13.98 -1.99 47.72
C PRO A 22 -15.31 -2.12 46.97
N GLU A 23 -16.09 -1.05 46.91
CA GLU A 23 -17.40 -1.03 46.22
C GLU A 23 -17.26 -0.83 44.70
N ARG A 24 -16.23 -0.12 44.24
CA ARG A 24 -16.05 0.25 42.82
C ARG A 24 -15.41 -0.84 41.99
N LEU A 25 -14.46 -1.60 42.56
CA LEU A 25 -13.80 -2.72 41.88
C LEU A 25 -14.78 -3.79 41.34
N PRO A 26 -15.75 -4.31 42.14
CA PRO A 26 -16.73 -5.26 41.62
C PRO A 26 -17.65 -4.64 40.58
N GLU A 27 -17.97 -3.34 40.70
CA GLU A 27 -18.78 -2.62 39.71
C GLU A 27 -18.07 -2.52 38.36
N TYR A 28 -16.79 -2.12 38.34
CA TYR A 28 -15.99 -1.97 37.13
C TYR A 28 -15.64 -3.31 36.47
N SER A 29 -15.27 -4.31 37.27
CA SER A 29 -14.99 -5.66 36.75
C SER A 29 -16.23 -6.27 36.08
N ARG A 30 -17.44 -6.07 36.64
CA ARG A 30 -18.69 -6.51 36.00
C ARG A 30 -18.95 -5.82 34.66
N LYS A 31 -18.66 -4.51 34.55
CA LYS A 31 -18.78 -3.76 33.28
C LYS A 31 -17.82 -4.33 32.23
N LEU A 32 -16.56 -4.55 32.60
CA LEU A 32 -15.56 -5.13 31.71
C LEU A 32 -15.92 -6.57 31.30
N ALA A 33 -16.39 -7.39 32.24
CA ALA A 33 -16.82 -8.75 31.97
C ALA A 33 -17.95 -8.78 30.94
N ARG A 34 -18.91 -7.84 31.01
CA ARG A 34 -19.99 -7.75 30.02
C ARG A 34 -19.45 -7.44 28.62
N ILE A 35 -18.50 -6.51 28.51
CA ILE A 35 -17.85 -6.18 27.23
C ILE A 35 -17.09 -7.40 26.70
N PHE A 36 -16.35 -8.10 27.56
CA PHE A 36 -15.61 -9.29 27.19
C PHE A 36 -16.52 -10.41 26.69
N VAL A 37 -17.62 -10.69 27.39
CA VAL A 37 -18.61 -11.70 26.99
C VAL A 37 -19.28 -11.32 25.67
N TYR A 38 -19.63 -10.04 25.50
CA TYR A 38 -20.21 -9.54 24.26
C TYR A 38 -19.24 -9.70 23.07
N LEU A 39 -17.99 -9.28 23.25
CA LEU A 39 -16.95 -9.41 22.23
C LEU A 39 -16.66 -10.87 21.89
N ARG A 40 -16.64 -11.75 22.91
CA ARG A 40 -16.51 -13.20 22.72
C ARG A 40 -17.67 -13.77 21.92
N GLY A 41 -18.90 -13.28 22.17
CA GLY A 41 -20.09 -13.62 21.40
C GLY A 41 -19.97 -13.21 19.93
N ILE A 42 -19.56 -11.97 19.64
CA ILE A 42 -19.32 -11.48 18.27
C ILE A 42 -18.28 -12.35 17.57
N ALA A 43 -17.14 -12.61 18.22
CA ALA A 43 -16.07 -13.43 17.65
C ALA A 43 -16.55 -14.85 17.30
N ASN A 44 -17.37 -15.46 18.16
CA ASN A 44 -17.94 -16.79 17.90
C ASN A 44 -18.97 -16.77 16.76
N ASN A 45 -19.85 -15.76 16.72
CA ASN A 45 -20.87 -15.63 15.68
C ASN A 45 -20.23 -15.38 14.31
N ALA A 46 -19.26 -14.46 14.23
CA ALA A 46 -18.51 -14.21 13.01
C ALA A 46 -17.84 -15.48 12.50
N LYS A 47 -17.19 -16.25 13.39
CA LYS A 47 -16.60 -17.55 13.03
C LYS A 47 -17.64 -18.54 12.50
N GLY A 48 -18.83 -18.55 13.08
CA GLY A 48 -19.97 -19.35 12.59
C GLY A 48 -20.35 -18.98 11.16
N THR A 49 -20.60 -17.69 10.90
CA THR A 49 -20.95 -17.18 9.56
C THR A 49 -19.86 -17.42 8.53
N LEU A 50 -18.58 -17.21 8.89
CA LEU A 50 -17.46 -17.45 7.98
C LEU A 50 -17.34 -18.93 7.60
N ARG A 51 -17.55 -19.84 8.55
CA ARG A 51 -17.55 -21.29 8.30
C ARG A 51 -18.72 -21.73 7.43
N GLU A 52 -19.87 -21.09 7.57
CA GLU A 52 -21.12 -21.44 6.88
C GLU A 52 -21.14 -20.94 5.43
N GLU A 53 -20.60 -19.74 5.18
CA GLU A 53 -20.58 -19.11 3.86
C GLU A 53 -19.34 -19.45 3.02
N LEU A 54 -18.18 -19.66 3.65
CA LEU A 54 -16.91 -19.84 2.95
C LEU A 54 -16.36 -21.27 3.04
N GLY A 55 -17.03 -22.14 3.78
CA GLY A 55 -16.62 -23.53 3.99
C GLY A 55 -15.55 -23.69 5.08
N PRO A 56 -15.22 -24.96 5.42
CA PRO A 56 -14.36 -25.28 6.56
C PRO A 56 -12.92 -24.78 6.42
N GLU A 57 -12.48 -24.38 5.22
CA GLU A 57 -11.10 -23.93 4.98
C GLU A 57 -10.77 -22.56 5.60
N TYR A 58 -11.77 -21.70 5.83
CA TYR A 58 -11.59 -20.39 6.46
C TYR A 58 -11.95 -20.39 7.96
N ALA A 59 -12.46 -21.51 8.47
CA ALA A 59 -12.81 -21.67 9.88
C ALA A 59 -11.57 -21.75 10.79
N ASP A 60 -10.44 -22.17 10.23
CA ASP A 60 -9.14 -22.33 10.91
C ASP A 60 -8.27 -21.05 10.88
N LEU A 61 -8.77 -19.95 10.29
CA LEU A 61 -8.25 -18.60 10.53
C LEU A 61 -8.64 -18.13 11.94
N GLU A 62 -8.29 -18.94 12.94
CA GLU A 62 -8.64 -18.75 14.32
C GLU A 62 -7.57 -17.91 15.00
N LEU A 63 -7.93 -16.66 15.31
CA LEU A 63 -7.68 -15.87 16.54
C LEU A 63 -6.33 -15.93 17.30
N LYS A 64 -5.51 -16.97 17.19
CA LYS A 64 -4.13 -17.08 17.68
C LYS A 64 -3.13 -16.35 16.77
N ASP A 65 -3.47 -16.18 15.48
CA ASP A 65 -2.69 -15.41 14.49
C ASP A 65 -3.18 -13.95 14.33
N LEU A 66 -4.16 -13.50 15.13
CA LEU A 66 -4.62 -12.10 15.15
C LEU A 66 -3.64 -11.13 15.87
N HIS A 67 -2.34 -11.38 15.75
CA HIS A 67 -1.38 -10.28 15.79
C HIS A 67 -1.43 -9.65 14.40
N PRO A 68 -1.81 -8.36 14.25
CA PRO A 68 -1.93 -7.73 12.93
C PRO A 68 -0.62 -7.88 12.13
N LYS A 69 0.52 -7.88 12.83
CA LYS A 69 1.84 -8.09 12.25
C LYS A 69 2.08 -9.52 11.74
N ALA A 70 1.54 -10.53 12.40
CA ALA A 70 1.67 -11.94 11.99
C ALA A 70 0.69 -12.30 10.87
N PHE A 71 -0.55 -11.80 10.94
CA PHE A 71 -1.55 -11.93 9.88
C PHE A 71 -1.09 -11.26 8.58
N VAL A 72 -0.62 -10.00 8.67
CA VAL A 72 0.00 -9.31 7.53
C VAL A 72 1.27 -10.02 7.09
N ALA A 73 2.14 -10.50 7.98
CA ALA A 73 3.32 -11.25 7.55
C ALA A 73 3.00 -12.57 6.86
N LYS A 74 1.91 -13.27 7.21
CA LYS A 74 1.47 -14.50 6.53
C LYS A 74 0.85 -14.19 5.17
N HIS A 75 -0.12 -13.27 5.11
CA HIS A 75 -0.75 -12.86 3.85
C HIS A 75 0.26 -12.19 2.92
N MET A 76 1.14 -11.34 3.44
CA MET A 76 2.22 -10.74 2.65
C MET A 76 3.26 -11.79 2.23
N ARG A 77 3.51 -12.90 2.94
CA ARG A 77 4.44 -13.93 2.45
C ARG A 77 3.85 -14.72 1.29
N GLU A 78 2.55 -14.99 1.34
CA GLU A 78 1.82 -15.67 0.27
C GLU A 78 1.67 -14.74 -0.94
N GLU A 79 1.41 -13.44 -0.71
CA GLU A 79 1.46 -12.41 -1.76
C GLU A 79 2.88 -12.09 -2.23
N ILE A 80 3.91 -12.17 -1.40
CA ILE A 80 5.31 -11.96 -1.82
C ILE A 80 5.79 -13.13 -2.68
N ALA A 81 5.34 -14.36 -2.41
CA ALA A 81 5.65 -15.50 -3.27
C ALA A 81 5.07 -15.31 -4.68
N THR A 82 3.82 -14.82 -4.78
CA THR A 82 3.20 -14.50 -6.07
C THR A 82 3.78 -13.21 -6.70
N ILE A 83 4.23 -12.24 -5.89
CA ILE A 83 4.93 -11.04 -6.36
C ILE A 83 6.35 -11.36 -6.86
N GLU A 84 7.09 -12.28 -6.25
CA GLU A 84 8.42 -12.70 -6.73
C GLU A 84 8.32 -13.46 -8.05
N GLU A 85 7.30 -14.30 -8.21
CA GLU A 85 7.03 -15.01 -9.46
C GLU A 85 6.62 -14.03 -10.57
N THR A 86 5.69 -13.11 -10.29
CA THR A 86 5.29 -12.07 -11.25
C THR A 86 6.42 -11.05 -11.52
N GLN A 87 7.30 -10.74 -10.56
CA GLN A 87 8.45 -9.86 -10.80
C GLN A 87 9.49 -10.53 -11.71
N ARG A 88 9.66 -11.85 -11.62
CA ARG A 88 10.51 -12.61 -12.57
C ARG A 88 9.92 -12.55 -13.97
N GLU A 89 8.62 -12.82 -14.13
CA GLU A 89 7.94 -12.74 -15.42
C GLU A 89 8.00 -11.33 -16.03
N LEU A 90 7.77 -10.28 -15.23
CA LEU A 90 7.88 -8.90 -15.67
C LEU A 90 9.30 -8.51 -16.08
N ARG A 91 10.32 -9.04 -15.40
CA ARG A 91 11.73 -8.79 -15.74
C ARG A 91 12.12 -9.50 -17.04
N GLU A 92 11.68 -10.73 -17.25
CA GLU A 92 11.86 -11.46 -18.52
C GLU A 92 11.12 -10.76 -19.68
N ALA A 93 9.90 -10.28 -19.44
CA ALA A 93 9.15 -9.48 -20.40
C ALA A 93 9.87 -8.15 -20.71
N ALA A 94 10.42 -7.46 -19.70
CA ALA A 94 11.19 -6.24 -19.89
C ALA A 94 12.50 -6.47 -20.64
N GLU A 95 13.19 -7.59 -20.39
CA GLU A 95 14.42 -7.96 -21.10
C GLU A 95 14.14 -8.32 -22.56
N SER A 96 13.09 -9.09 -22.84
CA SER A 96 12.69 -9.42 -24.22
C SER A 96 12.25 -8.17 -25.01
N LEU A 97 11.53 -7.24 -24.37
CA LEU A 97 11.17 -5.97 -24.98
C LEU A 97 12.38 -5.07 -25.24
N LYS A 98 13.37 -5.07 -24.34
CA LYS A 98 14.63 -4.32 -24.50
C LYS A 98 15.53 -4.91 -25.58
N LEU A 99 15.52 -6.23 -25.75
CA LEU A 99 16.22 -6.90 -26.86
C LEU A 99 15.53 -6.59 -28.19
N ALA A 100 14.20 -6.70 -28.25
CA ALA A 100 13.41 -6.33 -29.42
C ALA A 100 13.58 -4.84 -29.78
N SER A 101 13.61 -3.94 -28.77
CA SER A 101 13.84 -2.51 -29.02
C SER A 101 15.25 -2.24 -29.53
N LYS A 102 16.27 -2.94 -29.02
CA LYS A 102 17.65 -2.83 -29.54
C LYS A 102 17.78 -3.36 -30.96
N GLU A 103 17.07 -4.42 -31.30
CA GLU A 103 17.03 -4.98 -32.65
C GLU A 103 16.32 -4.04 -33.63
N VAL A 104 15.16 -3.49 -33.22
CA VAL A 104 14.44 -2.47 -33.99
C VAL A 104 15.26 -1.19 -34.13
N GLU A 105 15.96 -0.74 -33.07
CA GLU A 105 16.83 0.44 -33.12
C GLU A 105 18.07 0.20 -33.99
N GLY A 106 18.62 -1.02 -33.97
CA GLY A 106 19.69 -1.46 -34.88
C GLY A 106 19.24 -1.49 -36.34
N ALA A 107 18.06 -2.07 -36.62
CA ALA A 107 17.45 -2.09 -37.95
C ALA A 107 17.08 -0.67 -38.42
N THR A 108 16.60 0.19 -37.53
CA THR A 108 16.29 1.60 -37.81
C THR A 108 17.56 2.40 -38.09
N LYS A 109 18.64 2.20 -37.33
CA LYS A 109 19.94 2.83 -37.58
C LYS A 109 20.56 2.35 -38.89
N SER A 110 20.42 1.08 -39.23
CA SER A 110 20.86 0.56 -40.54
C SER A 110 20.05 1.19 -41.67
N SER A 111 18.72 1.21 -41.55
CA SER A 111 17.82 1.84 -42.52
C SER A 111 18.00 3.36 -42.63
N MET A 112 18.37 4.06 -41.56
CA MET A 112 18.73 5.48 -41.57
C MET A 112 20.12 5.73 -42.18
N THR A 113 21.04 4.77 -42.12
CA THR A 113 22.36 4.87 -42.77
C THR A 113 22.23 4.69 -44.28
N ASP A 114 21.34 3.78 -44.71
CA ASP A 114 20.97 3.61 -46.11
C ASP A 114 20.22 4.84 -46.65
N ALA A 115 19.28 5.40 -45.88
CA ALA A 115 18.55 6.62 -46.27
C ALA A 115 19.43 7.88 -46.28
N LYS A 116 20.42 7.99 -45.37
CA LYS A 116 21.33 9.15 -45.29
C LYS A 116 22.36 9.19 -46.42
N THR A 117 22.62 8.06 -47.08
CA THR A 117 23.50 7.98 -48.26
C THR A 117 22.81 8.52 -49.51
N ALA A 118 21.47 8.50 -49.56
CA ALA A 118 20.69 9.00 -50.69
C ALA A 118 20.46 10.53 -50.69
N LEU A 119 20.68 11.23 -49.57
CA LEU A 119 20.28 12.64 -49.38
C LEU A 119 21.42 13.68 -49.54
N LYS A 120 22.56 13.31 -50.13
CA LYS A 120 23.77 14.16 -50.17
C LYS A 120 24.09 14.78 -51.54
N GLN A 121 23.05 15.15 -52.28
CA GLN A 121 23.10 16.09 -53.40
C GLN A 121 21.93 17.07 -53.22
N ASP A 122 22.14 18.20 -52.57
CA ASP A 122 22.20 19.48 -53.27
C ASP A 122 22.57 20.61 -52.29
N GLU A 123 23.30 21.57 -52.83
CA GLU A 123 23.98 22.69 -52.18
C GLU A 123 23.02 23.89 -51.98
N LEU A 124 23.17 24.64 -50.88
CA LEU A 124 23.47 26.10 -50.85
C LEU A 124 22.31 26.98 -50.29
N PRO A 125 22.60 28.17 -49.72
CA PRO A 125 22.21 28.54 -48.36
C PRO A 125 21.58 29.95 -48.24
N SER A 126 21.56 30.46 -47.00
CA SER A 126 21.61 31.88 -46.62
C SER A 126 20.26 32.59 -46.33
N PRO A 127 20.26 33.70 -45.55
CA PRO A 127 19.81 33.71 -44.16
C PRO A 127 18.89 34.93 -43.86
N ALA A 128 18.72 35.25 -42.57
CA ALA A 128 18.56 36.60 -42.00
C ALA A 128 17.25 36.88 -41.23
N ALA A 129 17.48 37.46 -40.04
CA ALA A 129 16.61 38.30 -39.21
C ALA A 129 15.40 37.58 -38.57
N GLU A 130 15.04 37.77 -37.29
CA GLU A 130 14.93 39.03 -36.56
C GLU A 130 15.19 38.85 -35.05
N GLU A 131 16.19 39.58 -34.55
CA GLU A 131 16.24 40.35 -33.29
C GLU A 131 14.90 41.12 -33.07
N GLU A 132 14.41 41.55 -31.90
CA GLU A 132 14.81 41.62 -30.49
C GLU A 132 13.60 42.26 -29.74
N LEU A 133 13.71 42.40 -28.42
CA LEU A 133 13.00 43.36 -27.53
C LEU A 133 11.57 43.01 -27.07
N ALA A 134 11.37 42.55 -25.82
CA ALA A 134 11.48 43.24 -24.53
C ALA A 134 10.22 44.02 -24.09
N LEU A 135 9.54 43.44 -23.10
CA LEU A 135 9.14 44.07 -21.82
C LEU A 135 8.27 45.35 -21.84
N ALA A 136 6.95 45.22 -21.56
CA ALA A 136 6.16 46.12 -20.70
C ALA A 136 4.67 45.71 -20.67
N ALA A 137 4.15 45.33 -19.50
CA ALA A 137 2.71 45.35 -19.20
C ALA A 137 2.26 46.81 -18.94
N PRO A 138 0.99 47.21 -19.19
CA PRO A 138 -0.02 47.01 -18.15
C PRO A 138 -1.49 46.79 -18.61
N SER A 139 -2.27 46.32 -17.65
CA SER A 139 -3.72 46.55 -17.39
C SER A 139 -4.81 45.98 -18.30
N HIS A 140 -5.56 45.07 -17.66
CA HIS A 140 -7.02 44.93 -17.64
C HIS A 140 -7.74 44.34 -18.86
N SER A 141 -8.07 43.06 -18.78
CA SER A 141 -9.34 42.55 -19.30
C SER A 141 -10.18 42.02 -18.12
N PRO A 142 -11.43 42.48 -17.95
CA PRO A 142 -12.37 41.84 -17.03
C PRO A 142 -12.85 40.53 -17.66
N TYR A 143 -12.79 39.41 -16.93
CA TYR A 143 -13.40 38.16 -17.37
C TYR A 143 -14.72 37.95 -16.62
N ASP A 144 -15.77 37.74 -17.42
CA ASP A 144 -17.19 37.66 -17.09
C ASP A 144 -17.61 36.19 -16.88
N PRO A 145 -18.34 35.85 -15.81
CA PRO A 145 -18.68 34.47 -15.43
C PRO A 145 -19.80 33.76 -16.23
N GLU A 146 -20.19 34.18 -17.43
CA GLU A 146 -21.14 33.44 -18.30
C GLU A 146 -20.53 32.18 -18.98
N ALA A 147 -19.59 31.50 -18.31
CA ALA A 147 -19.13 30.16 -18.71
C ALA A 147 -19.87 29.10 -17.88
N THR A 148 -21.03 28.66 -18.38
CA THR A 148 -21.71 27.42 -17.97
C THR A 148 -21.30 26.27 -18.89
#